data_AF-A0A954XQH5-F1
#
_entry.id   AF-A0A954XQH5-F1
#
_cell.length_a   1.000
_cell.length_b   1.000
_cell.length_c   1.000
_cell.angle_alpha   90.00
_cell.angle_beta   90.00
_cell.angle_gamma   90.00
#
_symmetry.space_group_name_H-M   'P 1'
#
loop_
_entity.id
_entity.type
_entity.pdbx_description
1 polymer ?
#
loop_
_entity_poly.entity_id
_entity_poly.type
_entity_poly.pdbx_seq_one_letter_code
_entity_poly.pdbx_strand_id
1 'polypeptide(L)'
;MRGCTVANLDIGDMGLGNGFQERVTHWLADCFGPDIALDKLERVHRFLEEALELAQASGCTHEDAAALADYVFSRPIGDVAQETGGVLVTLAGLAQAHAVNMNLAGDSELARNQSRVGEIRAKRANKREDSPLPQ
;
A
#
# COMPACT_ATOMS: atom_id res chain seq x y z
N MET A 1 13.44 31.81 32.63
CA MET A 1 13.14 30.52 33.27
C MET A 1 11.99 29.90 32.48
N ARG A 2 12.27 29.11 31.43
CA ARG A 2 12.33 27.63 31.42
C ARG A 2 11.22 26.97 32.24
N GLY A 3 10.35 26.24 31.54
CA GLY A 3 9.32 25.39 32.12
C GLY A 3 8.46 24.71 31.05
N CYS A 4 9.11 24.05 30.09
CA CYS A 4 8.48 23.03 29.25
C CYS A 4 8.08 21.85 30.15
N THR A 5 6.86 21.35 30.03
CA THR A 5 6.51 20.02 30.52
C THR A 5 5.48 19.42 29.60
N VAL A 6 5.97 18.66 28.63
CA VAL A 6 5.20 17.67 27.88
C VAL A 6 5.07 16.45 28.79
N ALA A 7 3.85 16.04 29.11
CA ALA A 7 3.52 14.76 29.74
C ALA A 7 2.11 14.41 29.28
N ASN A 8 1.73 13.20 28.89
CA ASN A 8 2.41 11.93 28.64
C ASN A 8 1.38 11.22 27.74
N LEU A 9 1.79 10.68 26.59
CA LEU A 9 0.90 9.85 25.78
C LEU A 9 0.69 8.54 26.53
N ASP A 10 -0.54 8.30 26.97
CA ASP A 10 -0.93 7.03 27.58
C ASP A 10 -0.87 5.91 26.53
N ILE A 11 0.13 5.06 26.73
CA ILE A 11 0.29 3.75 26.09
C ILE A 11 -0.77 2.85 26.72
N GLY A 12 -1.87 2.61 26.01
CA GLY A 12 -3.00 1.85 26.56
C GLY A 12 -4.00 1.37 25.52
N ASP A 13 -3.54 0.70 24.45
CA ASP A 13 -4.41 -0.16 23.64
C ASP A 13 -3.92 -1.61 23.71
N MET A 14 -4.43 -2.35 24.69
CA MET A 14 -4.35 -3.81 24.70
C MET A 14 -5.58 -4.38 23.99
N GLY A 15 -5.41 -4.72 22.72
CA GLY A 15 -5.78 -6.07 22.27
C GLY A 15 -7.20 -6.32 21.74
N LEU A 16 -7.84 -5.34 21.08
CA LEU A 16 -8.86 -5.63 20.07
C LEU A 16 -8.37 -5.05 18.74
N GLY A 17 -7.66 -5.88 17.98
CA GLY A 17 -6.89 -5.50 16.81
C GLY A 17 -7.66 -4.59 15.86
N ASN A 18 -7.15 -3.38 15.70
CA ASN A 18 -7.45 -2.51 14.58
C ASN A 18 -7.52 -3.28 13.26
N GLY A 19 -8.51 -2.95 12.42
CA GLY A 19 -8.71 -3.59 11.11
C GLY A 19 -7.43 -3.49 10.26
N PHE A 20 -7.26 -4.39 9.28
CA PHE A 20 -6.04 -4.41 8.45
C PHE A 20 -5.70 -3.04 7.85
N GLN A 21 -6.70 -2.32 7.34
CA GLN A 21 -6.52 -0.97 6.78
C GLN A 21 -6.00 0.05 7.82
N GLU A 22 -6.48 -0.02 9.06
CA GLU A 22 -6.04 0.87 10.13
C GLU A 22 -4.60 0.55 10.57
N ARG A 23 -4.25 -0.74 10.67
CA ARG A 23 -2.85 -1.17 10.90
C ARG A 23 -1.90 -0.70 9.81
N VAL A 24 -2.30 -0.80 8.54
CA VAL A 24 -1.53 -0.27 7.42
C VAL A 24 -1.38 1.26 7.53
N THR A 25 -2.46 1.96 7.90
CA THR A 25 -2.44 3.42 8.06
C THR A 25 -1.46 3.86 9.15
N HIS A 26 -1.48 3.19 10.31
CA HIS A 26 -0.50 3.44 11.38
C HIS A 26 0.93 3.17 10.92
N TRP A 27 1.17 2.02 10.26
CA TRP A 27 2.50 1.73 9.74
C TRP A 27 2.99 2.76 8.71
N LEU A 28 2.12 3.25 7.82
CA LEU A 28 2.48 4.30 6.85
C LEU A 28 2.88 5.59 7.55
N ALA A 29 2.10 6.02 8.55
CA ALA A 29 2.39 7.22 9.33
C ALA A 29 3.71 7.08 10.11
N ASP A 30 3.92 5.93 10.76
CA ASP A 30 5.16 5.63 11.49
C ASP A 30 6.36 5.57 10.55
N CYS A 31 6.22 4.95 9.39
CA CYS A 31 7.31 4.74 8.45
C CYS A 31 7.71 6.03 7.73
N PHE A 32 6.73 6.83 7.29
CA PHE A 32 6.98 7.94 6.37
C PHE A 32 6.61 9.32 6.90
N GLY A 33 5.89 9.42 8.02
CA GLY A 33 5.26 10.66 8.46
C GLY A 33 3.96 10.97 7.71
N PRO A 34 3.15 11.91 8.22
CA PRO A 34 1.77 12.13 7.76
C PRO A 34 1.69 12.62 6.31
N ASP A 35 2.60 13.50 5.89
CA ASP A 35 2.56 14.12 4.54
C ASP A 35 2.70 13.06 3.43
N ILE A 36 3.61 12.11 3.64
CA ILE A 36 3.91 11.05 2.68
C ILE A 36 2.90 9.91 2.78
N ALA A 37 2.44 9.60 4.00
CA ALA A 37 1.42 8.58 4.22
C ALA A 37 0.11 8.93 3.51
N LEU A 38 -0.20 10.24 3.39
CA LEU A 38 -1.42 10.76 2.78
C LEU A 38 -1.23 11.26 1.33
N ASP A 39 -0.03 11.13 0.76
CA ASP A 39 0.23 11.48 -0.64
C ASP A 39 -0.49 10.50 -1.58
N LYS A 40 -1.61 10.96 -2.15
CA LYS A 40 -2.47 10.17 -3.02
C LYS A 40 -1.73 9.66 -4.25
N LEU A 41 -0.83 10.44 -4.84
CA LEU A 41 -0.14 10.03 -6.06
C LEU A 41 0.88 8.93 -5.77
N GLU A 42 1.65 9.08 -4.68
CA GLU A 42 2.56 8.03 -4.22
C GLU A 42 1.80 6.74 -3.86
N ARG A 43 0.63 6.84 -3.21
CA ARG A 43 -0.19 5.67 -2.89
C ARG A 43 -0.71 4.96 -4.15
N VAL A 44 -1.12 5.72 -5.16
CA VAL A 44 -1.54 5.17 -6.47
C VAL A 44 -0.38 4.46 -7.15
N HIS A 45 0.80 5.06 -7.23
CA HIS A 45 1.96 4.43 -7.87
C HIS A 45 2.39 3.14 -7.16
N ARG A 46 2.45 3.16 -5.82
CA ARG A 46 2.79 1.96 -5.03
C ARG A 46 1.75 0.85 -5.17
N PHE A 47 0.46 1.20 -5.21
CA PHE A 47 -0.58 0.21 -5.49
C PHE A 47 -0.43 -0.38 -6.89
N LEU A 48 -0.22 0.45 -7.91
CA LEU A 48 -0.09 -0.02 -9.29
C LEU A 48 1.13 -0.94 -9.48
N GLU A 49 2.25 -0.61 -8.84
CA GLU A 49 3.46 -1.44 -8.86
C GLU A 49 3.18 -2.85 -8.29
N GLU A 50 2.62 -2.96 -7.09
CA GLU A 50 2.30 -4.25 -6.46
C GLU A 50 1.22 -5.03 -7.26
N ALA A 51 0.25 -4.33 -7.85
CA ALA A 51 -0.75 -4.96 -8.70
C ALA A 51 -0.14 -5.55 -9.98
N LEU A 52 0.84 -4.86 -10.58
CA LEU A 52 1.58 -5.34 -11.74
C LEU A 52 2.52 -6.49 -11.37
N GLU A 53 3.19 -6.44 -10.22
CA GLU A 53 4.02 -7.55 -9.71
C GLU A 53 3.19 -8.81 -9.47
N LEU A 54 2.01 -8.68 -8.84
CA LEU A 54 1.08 -9.80 -8.65
C LEU A 54 0.58 -10.33 -10.00
N ALA A 55 0.18 -9.45 -10.93
CA ALA A 55 -0.26 -9.86 -12.26
C ALA A 55 0.84 -10.63 -13.01
N GLN A 56 2.08 -10.14 -12.98
CA GLN A 56 3.24 -10.81 -13.57
C GLN A 56 3.47 -12.19 -12.93
N ALA A 57 3.44 -12.27 -11.59
CA ALA A 57 3.59 -13.54 -10.87
C ALA A 57 2.47 -14.55 -11.19
N SER A 58 1.30 -14.06 -11.57
CA SER A 58 0.15 -14.84 -12.04
C SER A 58 0.19 -15.19 -13.54
N GLY A 59 1.26 -14.81 -14.26
CA GLY A 59 1.45 -15.13 -15.67
C GLY A 59 0.90 -14.11 -16.67
N CYS A 60 0.49 -12.92 -16.21
CA CYS A 60 0.14 -11.81 -17.08
C CYS A 60 1.37 -11.32 -17.86
N THR A 61 1.26 -11.20 -19.17
CA THR A 61 2.34 -10.64 -20.00
C THR A 61 2.36 -9.13 -19.93
N HIS A 62 3.47 -8.53 -20.36
CA HIS A 62 3.54 -7.07 -20.48
C HIS A 62 2.51 -6.55 -21.50
N GLU A 63 2.30 -7.30 -22.59
CA GLU A 63 1.32 -6.98 -23.64
C GLU A 63 -0.11 -7.00 -23.10
N ASP A 64 -0.46 -7.99 -22.28
CA ASP A 64 -1.77 -8.07 -21.62
C ASP A 64 -1.98 -6.87 -20.68
N ALA A 65 -0.98 -6.55 -19.86
CA ALA A 65 -1.04 -5.43 -18.93
C ALA A 65 -1.18 -4.07 -19.66
N ALA A 66 -0.43 -3.87 -20.74
CA ALA A 66 -0.51 -2.66 -21.57
C ALA A 66 -1.88 -2.52 -22.24
N ALA A 67 -2.43 -3.61 -22.81
CA ALA A 67 -3.75 -3.60 -23.43
C ALA A 67 -4.86 -3.30 -22.42
N LEU A 68 -4.77 -3.83 -21.19
CA LEU A 68 -5.71 -3.53 -20.11
C LEU A 68 -5.60 -2.08 -19.65
N ALA A 69 -4.38 -1.53 -19.56
CA ALA A 69 -4.17 -0.12 -19.24
C ALA A 69 -4.85 0.77 -20.30
N ASP A 70 -4.58 0.55 -21.58
CA ASP A 70 -5.20 1.31 -22.68
C ASP A 70 -6.74 1.23 -22.61
N TYR A 71 -7.27 0.03 -22.39
CA TYR A 71 -8.71 -0.18 -22.25
C TYR A 71 -9.31 0.62 -21.08
N VAL A 72 -8.71 0.57 -19.89
CA VAL A 72 -9.21 1.28 -18.71
C VAL A 72 -9.11 2.80 -18.89
N PHE A 73 -7.97 3.30 -19.39
CA PHE A 73 -7.76 4.73 -19.60
C PHE A 73 -8.55 5.32 -20.78
N SER A 74 -9.11 4.48 -21.66
CA SER A 74 -10.04 4.91 -22.72
C SER A 74 -11.46 5.23 -22.22
N ARG A 75 -11.80 4.88 -20.97
CA ARG A 75 -13.14 5.04 -20.38
C ARG A 75 -13.23 6.30 -19.50
N PRO A 76 -14.46 6.79 -19.22
CA PRO A 76 -14.64 7.84 -18.22
C PRO A 76 -14.08 7.44 -16.85
N ILE A 77 -13.53 8.43 -16.13
CA ILE A 77 -12.99 8.24 -14.78
C ILE A 77 -14.09 7.71 -13.84
N GLY A 78 -13.79 6.63 -13.12
CA GLY A 78 -14.68 6.00 -12.14
C GLY A 78 -14.66 6.67 -10.75
N ASP A 79 -15.60 6.27 -9.90
CA ASP A 79 -15.62 6.69 -8.48
C ASP A 79 -14.62 5.87 -7.66
N VAL A 80 -13.85 6.53 -6.80
CA VAL A 80 -12.76 5.87 -6.04
C VAL A 80 -13.28 4.76 -5.13
N ALA A 81 -14.45 4.92 -4.49
CA ALA A 81 -14.99 3.89 -3.60
C ALA A 81 -15.46 2.67 -4.41
N GLN A 82 -16.11 2.91 -5.55
CA GLN A 82 -16.51 1.84 -6.47
C GLN A 82 -15.31 1.05 -6.99
N GLU A 83 -14.28 1.73 -7.50
CA GLU A 83 -13.10 1.05 -8.07
C GLU A 83 -12.28 0.33 -6.98
N THR A 84 -12.24 0.87 -5.75
CA THR A 84 -11.65 0.17 -4.60
C THR A 84 -12.38 -1.15 -4.32
N GLY A 85 -13.72 -1.16 -4.37
CA GLY A 85 -14.51 -2.38 -4.23
C GLY A 85 -14.24 -3.38 -5.36
N GLY A 86 -14.13 -2.90 -6.60
CA GLY A 86 -13.77 -3.72 -7.76
C GLY A 86 -12.42 -4.42 -7.58
N VAL A 87 -11.40 -3.68 -7.16
CA VAL A 87 -10.06 -4.22 -6.86
C VAL A 87 -10.11 -5.28 -5.75
N LEU A 88 -10.85 -5.04 -4.66
CA LEU A 88 -10.95 -6.01 -3.57
C LEU A 88 -11.58 -7.34 -4.01
N VAL A 89 -12.65 -7.27 -4.81
CA VAL A 89 -13.33 -8.48 -5.33
C VAL A 89 -12.43 -9.27 -6.26
N THR A 90 -11.72 -8.59 -7.18
CA THR A 90 -10.84 -9.29 -8.14
C THR A 90 -9.59 -9.84 -7.47
N LEU A 91 -9.00 -9.12 -6.50
CA LEU A 91 -7.89 -9.61 -5.69
C LEU A 91 -8.27 -10.88 -4.91
N ALA A 92 -9.46 -10.90 -4.30
CA ALA A 92 -9.95 -12.09 -3.59
C ALA A 92 -10.14 -13.29 -4.52
N GLY A 93 -10.69 -13.07 -5.72
CA GLY A 93 -10.84 -14.11 -6.74
C GLY A 93 -9.50 -14.65 -7.24
N LEU A 94 -8.53 -13.76 -7.50
CA LEU A 94 -7.18 -14.15 -7.92
C LEU A 94 -6.45 -14.93 -6.83
N ALA A 95 -6.52 -14.47 -5.58
CA ALA A 95 -5.93 -15.17 -4.44
C ALA A 95 -6.51 -16.59 -4.30
N GLN A 96 -7.83 -16.74 -4.43
CA GLN A 96 -8.48 -18.05 -4.42
C GLN A 96 -8.02 -18.95 -5.58
N ALA A 97 -7.84 -18.40 -6.79
CA ALA A 97 -7.33 -19.14 -7.95
C ALA A 97 -5.89 -19.66 -7.74
N HIS A 98 -5.08 -18.94 -6.97
CA HIS A 98 -3.74 -19.35 -6.55
C HIS A 98 -3.67 -20.10 -5.21
N ALA A 99 -4.83 -20.42 -4.61
CA ALA A 99 -4.92 -21.05 -3.28
C ALA A 99 -4.18 -20.27 -2.16
N VAL A 100 -4.16 -18.94 -2.26
CA VAL A 100 -3.56 -18.02 -1.28
C VAL A 100 -4.64 -17.46 -0.36
N ASN A 101 -4.41 -17.53 0.95
CA ASN A 101 -5.21 -16.78 1.93
C ASN A 101 -4.77 -15.32 1.91
N MET A 102 -5.56 -14.44 1.27
CA MET A 102 -5.21 -13.03 1.10
C MET A 102 -5.00 -12.27 2.43
N ASN A 103 -5.77 -12.61 3.47
CA ASN A 103 -5.66 -11.93 4.76
C ASN A 103 -4.33 -12.27 5.44
N LEU A 104 -3.98 -13.56 5.46
CA LEU A 104 -2.70 -14.01 6.02
C LEU A 104 -1.50 -13.48 5.23
N ALA A 105 -1.61 -13.41 3.90
CA ALA A 105 -0.58 -12.83 3.04
C ALA A 105 -0.37 -11.34 3.37
N GLY A 106 -1.46 -10.57 3.48
CA GLY A 106 -1.43 -9.16 3.87
C GLY A 106 -0.81 -8.94 5.27
N ASP A 107 -1.22 -9.73 6.26
CA ASP A 107 -0.66 -9.66 7.62
C ASP A 107 0.85 -9.97 7.65
N SER A 108 1.28 -10.98 6.88
CA SER A 108 2.68 -11.38 6.80
C SER A 108 3.54 -10.29 6.15
N GLU A 109 3.05 -9.67 5.07
CA GLU A 109 3.76 -8.61 4.38
C GLU A 109 3.81 -7.32 5.22
N LEU A 110 2.74 -6.99 5.94
CA LEU A 110 2.76 -5.86 6.87
C LEU A 110 3.80 -6.06 7.99
N ALA A 111 3.86 -7.25 8.59
CA ALA A 111 4.88 -7.57 9.60
C ALA A 111 6.31 -7.49 9.04
N ARG A 112 6.51 -7.99 7.80
CA ARG A 112 7.80 -7.88 7.09
C ARG A 112 8.18 -6.41 6.87
N ASN A 113 7.26 -5.58 6.43
CA ASN A 113 7.50 -4.15 6.21
C ASN A 113 7.81 -3.38 7.49
N GLN A 114 7.15 -3.72 8.60
CA GLN A 114 7.47 -3.18 9.93
C GLN A 114 8.91 -3.51 10.34
N SER A 115 9.40 -4.71 10.07
CA SER A 115 10.79 -5.09 10.39
C SER A 115 11.86 -4.37 9.51
N ARG A 116 11.44 -3.75 8.40
CA ARG A 116 12.32 -3.17 7.37
C ARG A 116 12.19 -1.66 7.20
N VAL A 117 11.59 -0.96 8.16
CA VAL A 117 11.36 0.49 8.11
C VAL A 117 12.63 1.28 7.76
N GLY A 118 13.79 0.92 8.32
CA GLY A 118 15.06 1.60 8.03
C GLY A 118 15.47 1.51 6.56
N GLU A 119 15.39 0.31 5.97
CA GLU A 119 15.70 0.08 4.55
C GLU A 119 14.70 0.80 3.63
N ILE A 120 13.42 0.75 3.98
CA ILE A 120 12.34 1.38 3.21
C ILE A 120 12.54 2.91 3.17
N ARG A 121 12.87 3.52 4.31
CA ARG A 121 13.20 4.95 4.40
C ARG A 121 14.42 5.31 3.57
N ALA A 122 15.49 4.50 3.66
CA ALA A 122 16.73 4.74 2.91
C ALA A 122 16.50 4.68 1.39
N LYS A 123 15.76 3.69 0.90
CA LYS A 123 15.38 3.59 -0.52
C LYS A 123 14.58 4.81 -0.97
N ARG A 124 13.61 5.25 -0.16
CA ARG A 124 12.77 6.40 -0.48
C ARG A 124 13.56 7.71 -0.53
N ALA A 125 14.54 7.89 0.36
CA ALA A 125 15.39 9.09 0.36
C ALA A 125 16.18 9.28 -0.95
N ASN A 126 16.39 8.19 -1.72
CA ASN A 126 17.08 8.23 -3.01
C ASN A 126 16.11 8.40 -4.20
N LYS A 127 14.79 8.40 -3.98
CA LYS A 127 13.80 8.57 -5.05
C LYS A 127 13.82 10.02 -5.54
N ARG A 128 13.84 10.22 -6.86
CA ARG A 128 13.66 11.55 -7.47
C ARG A 128 12.17 11.90 -7.50
N GLU A 129 11.83 13.16 -7.28
CA GLU A 129 10.44 13.65 -7.27
C GLU A 129 9.73 13.52 -8.63
N ASP A 130 10.47 13.34 -9.73
CA ASP A 130 9.95 13.41 -11.10
C ASP A 130 9.63 12.05 -11.75
N SER A 131 9.75 10.92 -11.03
CA SER A 131 9.52 9.58 -11.61
C SER A 131 8.66 8.68 -10.74
N PRO A 132 7.69 7.94 -11.33
CA PRO A 132 6.94 6.91 -10.62
C PRO A 132 7.79 5.67 -10.31
N LEU A 133 8.93 5.48 -10.99
CA LEU A 133 9.74 4.26 -10.90
C LEU A 133 10.71 4.28 -9.70
N PRO A 134 10.89 3.14 -8.99
CA PRO A 134 11.97 2.98 -8.02
C PRO A 134 13.35 3.05 -8.69
N GLN A 135 14.38 3.42 -7.92
CA GLN A 135 15.80 3.29 -8.30
C GLN A 135 16.43 2.04 -7.69
#